data_AF-A0A2W7UAN1-F1
#
_entry.id   AF-A0A2W7UAN1-F1
#
_cell.length_a   1.000
_cell.length_b   1.000
_cell.length_c   1.000
_cell.angle_alpha   90.00
_cell.angle_beta   90.00
_cell.angle_gamma   90.00
#
_symmetry.space_group_name_H-M   'P 1'
#
loop_
_entity.id
_entity.type
_entity.pdbx_description
1 polymer ?
#
loop_
_entity_poly.entity_id
_entity_poly.type
_entity_poly.pdbx_seq_one_letter_code
_entity_poly.pdbx_strand_id
1 'polypeptide(L)'
;MPINLTPYLTASGGLGEIPQDTLSGIRTLAFNGGAQVQMGSTIVTIRSVFLGFFMGSVSPEGLSERALRTALNNVNRLERDLNGGLSGRQILASIPSPYASPPRPSVMQTELVLEQIEKCSFNVNSSSQRATEEALTCPITLCIPEHGVIMRNAGDSDVCTLYDKESLKHLVNTSSPHPLSREKITESMIVKENSCYFDFTSGSIKNVRGEITRL
;
A
#
# COMPACT_ATOMS: atom_id res chain seq x y z
N MET A 1 -14.74 34.29 -9.57
CA MET A 1 -15.59 34.10 -10.77
C MET A 1 -14.99 33.00 -11.63
N PRO A 2 -15.79 32.15 -12.28
CA PRO A 2 -15.27 31.10 -13.14
C PRO A 2 -14.62 31.69 -14.40
N ILE A 3 -13.51 31.10 -14.83
CA ILE A 3 -12.89 31.39 -16.12
C ILE A 3 -13.75 30.74 -17.21
N ASN A 4 -14.23 31.54 -18.16
CA ASN A 4 -15.11 31.03 -19.21
C ASN A 4 -14.30 30.52 -20.40
N LEU A 5 -14.31 29.20 -20.61
CA LEU A 5 -13.71 28.54 -21.77
C LEU A 5 -14.74 28.10 -22.82
N THR A 6 -16.02 28.41 -22.63
CA THR A 6 -17.08 28.13 -23.60
C THR A 6 -16.76 28.62 -25.02
N PRO A 7 -16.12 29.80 -25.22
CA PRO A 7 -15.75 30.26 -26.56
C PRO A 7 -14.75 29.35 -27.29
N TYR A 8 -13.99 28.52 -26.56
CA TYR A 8 -13.00 27.61 -27.13
C TYR A 8 -13.55 26.20 -27.37
N LEU A 9 -14.86 25.98 -27.19
CA LEU A 9 -15.49 24.71 -27.54
C LEU A 9 -15.71 24.63 -29.05
N THR A 10 -15.35 23.48 -29.61
CA THR A 10 -15.66 23.11 -30.99
C THR A 10 -17.16 22.80 -31.15
N ALA A 11 -17.64 22.74 -32.40
CA ALA A 11 -19.04 22.39 -32.70
C ALA A 11 -19.46 21.00 -32.17
N SER A 12 -18.50 20.09 -31.97
CA SER A 12 -18.74 18.77 -31.37
C SER A 12 -18.71 18.77 -29.84
N GLY A 13 -18.53 19.93 -29.19
CA GLY A 13 -18.43 20.10 -27.75
C GLY A 13 -17.06 19.77 -27.16
N GLY A 14 -16.08 19.42 -28.00
CA GLY A 14 -14.69 19.19 -27.58
C GLY A 14 -13.94 20.50 -27.36
N LEU A 15 -13.05 20.54 -26.37
CA LEU A 15 -12.19 21.69 -26.09
C LEU A 15 -11.15 21.88 -27.22
N GLY A 16 -11.12 23.07 -27.79
CA GLY A 16 -10.16 23.50 -28.81
C GLY A 16 -8.89 24.07 -28.22
N GLU A 17 -8.15 24.85 -29.01
CA GLU A 17 -6.94 25.51 -28.54
C GLU A 17 -7.27 26.68 -27.61
N ILE A 18 -6.55 26.76 -26.49
CA ILE A 18 -6.70 27.81 -25.48
C ILE A 18 -5.46 28.71 -25.52
N PRO A 19 -5.64 30.06 -25.55
CA PRO A 19 -4.53 30.99 -25.49
C PRO A 19 -3.68 30.82 -24.22
N GLN A 20 -2.36 31.00 -24.35
CA GLN A 20 -1.43 30.84 -23.22
C GLN A 20 -1.71 31.79 -22.05
N ASP A 21 -2.19 33.00 -22.31
CA ASP A 21 -2.58 33.95 -21.27
C ASP A 21 -3.78 33.46 -20.44
N THR A 22 -4.71 32.76 -21.08
CA THR A 22 -5.84 32.14 -20.37
C THR A 22 -5.35 30.97 -19.52
N LEU A 23 -4.44 30.14 -20.06
CA LEU A 23 -3.85 29.02 -19.33
C LEU A 23 -3.02 29.51 -18.13
N SER A 24 -2.24 30.59 -18.26
CA SER A 24 -1.47 31.18 -17.15
C SER A 24 -2.40 31.73 -16.05
N GLY A 25 -3.53 32.34 -16.42
CA GLY A 25 -4.58 32.72 -15.48
C GLY A 25 -5.16 31.53 -14.71
N ILE A 26 -5.46 30.43 -15.40
CA ILE A 26 -5.94 29.18 -14.77
C ILE A 26 -4.89 28.63 -13.80
N ARG A 27 -3.60 28.55 -14.20
CA ARG A 27 -2.51 28.06 -13.33
C ARG A 27 -2.42 28.89 -12.05
N THR A 28 -2.50 30.22 -12.17
CA THR A 28 -2.42 31.15 -11.03
C THR A 28 -3.57 30.91 -10.04
N LEU A 29 -4.81 30.81 -10.52
CA LEU A 29 -5.97 30.55 -9.65
C LEU A 29 -5.95 29.12 -9.07
N ALA A 30 -5.57 28.13 -9.87
CA ALA A 30 -5.53 26.74 -9.45
C ALA A 30 -4.47 26.47 -8.38
N PHE A 31 -3.37 27.23 -8.42
CA PHE A 31 -2.37 27.25 -7.36
C PHE A 31 -2.91 27.91 -6.07
N ASN A 32 -3.71 28.97 -6.21
CA ASN A 32 -4.29 29.74 -5.10
C ASN A 32 -5.63 29.18 -4.59
N GLY A 33 -5.74 27.86 -4.45
CA GLY A 33 -6.91 27.20 -3.83
C GLY A 33 -7.94 26.63 -4.81
N GLY A 34 -7.78 26.86 -6.11
CA GLY A 34 -8.56 26.21 -7.16
C GLY A 34 -9.15 27.20 -8.17
N ALA A 35 -9.14 26.82 -9.44
CA ALA A 35 -9.76 27.57 -10.52
C ALA A 35 -11.08 26.91 -10.90
N GLN A 36 -12.18 27.66 -10.85
CA GLN A 36 -13.42 27.24 -11.50
C GLN A 36 -13.37 27.62 -12.97
N VAL A 37 -13.66 26.65 -13.84
CA VAL A 37 -13.58 26.77 -15.29
C VAL A 37 -14.92 26.36 -15.88
N GLN A 38 -15.56 27.25 -16.62
CA GLN A 38 -16.82 26.98 -17.30
C GLN A 38 -16.57 26.53 -18.73
N MET A 39 -17.15 25.39 -19.10
CA MET A 39 -17.11 24.82 -20.46
C MET A 39 -18.54 24.48 -20.86
N GLY A 40 -19.22 25.41 -21.55
CA GLY A 40 -20.63 25.28 -21.88
C GLY A 40 -21.50 25.35 -20.62
N SER A 41 -22.29 24.31 -20.39
CA SER A 41 -23.12 24.16 -19.19
C SER A 41 -22.38 23.48 -18.02
N THR A 42 -21.14 23.03 -18.21
CA THR A 42 -20.39 22.33 -17.18
C THR A 42 -19.40 23.25 -16.48
N ILE A 43 -19.37 23.19 -15.16
CA ILE A 43 -18.33 23.81 -14.34
C ILE A 43 -17.35 22.73 -13.90
N VAL A 44 -16.07 22.99 -14.12
CA VAL A 44 -14.95 22.14 -13.76
C VAL A 44 -14.11 22.87 -12.73
N THR A 45 -13.63 22.13 -11.74
CA THR A 45 -12.69 22.66 -10.75
C THR A 45 -11.30 22.13 -11.05
N ILE A 46 -10.36 23.03 -11.34
CA ILE A 46 -8.94 22.73 -11.53
C ILE A 46 -8.20 23.06 -10.23
N ARG A 47 -7.35 22.15 -9.76
CA ARG A 47 -6.52 22.36 -8.58
C ARG A 47 -5.07 21.99 -8.87
N SER A 48 -4.14 22.71 -8.25
CA SER A 48 -2.75 22.25 -8.15
C SER A 48 -2.69 20.98 -7.30
N VAL A 49 -1.91 20.01 -7.76
CA VAL A 49 -1.57 18.77 -7.09
C VAL A 49 -0.05 18.73 -6.86
N PHE A 50 0.56 17.55 -6.93
CA PHE A 50 1.99 17.34 -6.72
C PHE A 50 2.87 18.15 -7.67
N LEU A 51 3.97 18.71 -7.16
CA LEU A 51 5.03 19.40 -7.93
C LEU A 51 4.55 20.45 -8.95
N GLY A 52 3.45 21.14 -8.67
CA GLY A 52 2.93 22.20 -9.54
C GLY A 52 2.19 21.68 -10.79
N PHE A 53 1.83 20.40 -10.83
CA PHE A 53 0.89 19.87 -11.82
C PHE A 53 -0.56 20.17 -11.43
N PHE A 54 -1.46 20.13 -12.41
CA PHE A 54 -2.87 20.47 -12.25
C PHE A 54 -3.77 19.28 -12.58
N MET A 55 -4.83 19.10 -11.80
CA MET A 55 -5.88 18.11 -12.06
C MET A 55 -7.26 18.76 -12.05
N GLY A 56 -8.15 18.26 -12.89
CA GLY A 56 -9.53 18.72 -12.97
C GLY A 56 -10.54 17.71 -12.43
N SER A 57 -11.59 18.21 -11.81
CA SER A 57 -12.74 17.44 -11.38
C SER A 57 -14.05 18.03 -11.91
N VAL A 58 -14.98 17.15 -12.21
CA VAL A 58 -16.34 17.47 -12.70
C VAL A 58 -17.34 16.87 -11.72
N SER A 59 -18.31 17.65 -11.27
CA SER A 59 -19.44 17.08 -10.52
C SER A 59 -20.36 16.34 -11.49
N PRO A 60 -20.69 15.06 -11.25
CA PRO A 60 -21.60 14.31 -12.12
C PRO A 60 -23.07 14.72 -11.93
N GLU A 61 -23.40 15.48 -10.89
CA GLU A 61 -24.77 15.85 -10.55
C GLU A 61 -25.46 16.61 -11.69
N GLY A 62 -26.64 16.14 -12.09
CA GLY A 62 -27.44 16.75 -13.14
C GLY A 62 -26.91 16.57 -14.57
N LEU A 63 -25.80 15.87 -14.77
CA LEU A 63 -25.25 15.58 -16.09
C LEU A 63 -25.76 14.24 -16.63
N SER A 64 -26.15 14.21 -17.91
CA SER A 64 -26.33 12.94 -18.63
C SER A 64 -24.99 12.23 -18.80
N GLU A 65 -24.99 10.91 -18.95
CA GLU A 65 -23.77 10.11 -19.17
C GLU A 65 -22.94 10.63 -20.36
N ARG A 66 -23.60 11.04 -21.45
CA ARG A 66 -22.94 11.63 -22.61
C ARG A 66 -22.29 12.97 -22.27
N ALA A 67 -22.99 13.84 -21.54
CA ALA A 67 -22.46 15.13 -21.13
C ALA A 67 -21.28 14.97 -20.17
N LEU A 68 -21.37 14.04 -19.20
CA LEU A 68 -20.28 13.72 -18.29
C LEU A 68 -19.06 13.21 -19.04
N ARG A 69 -19.24 12.32 -20.02
CA ARG A 69 -18.12 11.80 -20.83
C ARG A 69 -17.45 12.90 -21.65
N THR A 70 -18.22 13.79 -22.26
CA THR A 70 -17.67 14.96 -22.96
C THR A 70 -16.92 15.89 -22.01
N ALA A 71 -17.48 16.16 -20.83
CA ALA A 71 -16.82 16.97 -19.81
C ALA A 71 -15.48 16.37 -19.37
N LEU A 72 -15.45 15.06 -19.07
CA LEU A 72 -14.22 14.36 -18.68
C LEU A 72 -13.15 14.39 -19.79
N ASN A 73 -13.55 14.27 -21.06
CA ASN A 73 -12.63 14.41 -22.19
C ASN A 73 -12.05 15.84 -22.28
N ASN A 74 -12.89 16.85 -22.08
CA ASN A 74 -12.45 18.25 -22.06
C ASN A 74 -11.52 18.53 -20.88
N VAL A 75 -11.79 17.95 -19.71
CA VAL A 75 -10.88 18.01 -18.55
C VAL A 75 -9.55 17.36 -18.87
N ASN A 76 -9.53 16.17 -19.46
CA ASN A 76 -8.28 15.50 -19.81
C ASN A 76 -7.44 16.34 -20.77
N ARG A 77 -8.08 17.02 -21.73
CA ARG A 77 -7.39 17.93 -22.66
C ARG A 77 -6.85 19.16 -21.94
N LEU A 78 -7.66 19.80 -21.10
CA LEU A 78 -7.24 20.96 -20.31
C LEU A 78 -6.07 20.62 -19.37
N GLU A 79 -6.09 19.43 -18.73
CA GLU A 79 -4.95 18.94 -17.93
C GLU A 79 -3.67 18.88 -18.77
N ARG A 80 -3.74 18.35 -19.99
CA ARG A 80 -2.57 18.27 -20.87
C ARG A 80 -2.05 19.66 -21.24
N ASP A 81 -2.93 20.60 -21.55
CA ASP A 81 -2.54 21.97 -21.89
C ASP A 81 -1.88 22.69 -20.69
N LEU A 82 -2.37 22.42 -19.47
CA LEU A 82 -1.80 22.98 -18.25
C LEU A 82 -0.46 22.34 -17.87
N ASN A 83 -0.30 21.02 -18.11
CA ASN A 83 0.80 20.18 -17.63
C ASN A 83 1.83 19.82 -18.72
N GLY A 84 1.90 20.56 -19.82
CA GLY A 84 2.90 20.31 -20.87
C GLY A 84 2.74 18.96 -21.58
N GLY A 85 1.50 18.50 -21.77
CA GLY A 85 1.14 17.28 -22.50
C GLY A 85 0.75 16.09 -21.63
N LEU A 86 0.97 16.16 -20.31
CA LEU A 86 0.65 15.07 -19.37
C LEU A 86 -0.78 15.18 -18.84
N SER A 87 -1.49 14.05 -18.80
CA SER A 87 -2.77 13.98 -18.09
C SER A 87 -2.59 13.79 -16.58
N GLY A 88 -3.56 14.19 -15.78
CA GLY A 88 -3.55 14.01 -14.33
C GLY A 88 -3.34 12.54 -13.92
N ARG A 89 -3.92 11.59 -14.67
CA ARG A 89 -3.70 10.15 -14.45
C ARG A 89 -2.24 9.72 -14.64
N GLN A 90 -1.56 10.27 -15.65
CA GLN A 90 -0.15 9.95 -15.88
C GLN A 90 0.74 10.51 -14.77
N ILE A 91 0.41 11.70 -14.26
CA ILE A 91 1.09 12.31 -13.11
C ILE A 91 0.85 11.48 -11.85
N LEU A 92 -0.39 11.06 -11.57
CA LEU A 92 -0.67 10.20 -10.42
C LEU A 92 0.07 8.86 -10.50
N ALA A 93 0.21 8.29 -11.70
CA ALA A 93 0.96 7.06 -11.90
C ALA A 93 2.48 7.22 -11.74
N SER A 94 3.03 8.43 -11.87
CA SER A 94 4.45 8.71 -11.68
C SER A 94 4.82 9.09 -10.24
N ILE A 95 3.84 9.39 -9.38
CA ILE A 95 4.09 9.64 -7.96
C ILE A 95 4.57 8.33 -7.31
N PRO A 96 5.78 8.30 -6.74
CA PRO A 96 6.25 7.14 -5.98
C PRO A 96 5.28 6.90 -4.83
N SER A 97 4.58 5.76 -4.86
CA SER A 97 3.70 5.41 -3.75
C SER A 97 4.57 5.10 -2.52
N PRO A 98 4.44 5.84 -1.40
CA PRO A 98 5.09 5.45 -0.14
C PRO A 98 4.55 4.11 0.37
N TYR A 99 3.44 3.63 -0.20
CA TYR A 99 2.83 2.32 0.01
C TYR A 99 2.83 1.50 -1.28
N ALA A 100 3.90 1.58 -2.09
CA ALA A 100 4.09 0.59 -3.13
C ALA A 100 4.11 -0.77 -2.40
N SER A 101 2.99 -1.49 -2.47
CA SER A 101 2.93 -2.85 -1.98
C SER A 101 4.13 -3.55 -2.60
N PRO A 102 4.95 -4.26 -1.82
CA PRO A 102 6.06 -5.00 -2.39
C PRO A 102 5.53 -5.78 -3.60
N PRO A 103 6.28 -5.85 -4.71
CA PRO A 103 5.84 -6.56 -5.91
C PRO A 103 5.27 -7.90 -5.45
N ARG A 104 4.02 -8.15 -5.85
CA ARG A 104 3.21 -9.29 -5.40
C ARG A 104 4.16 -10.49 -5.39
N PRO A 105 4.46 -11.10 -4.23
CA PRO A 105 5.40 -12.20 -4.18
C PRO A 105 4.98 -13.23 -5.23
N SER A 106 5.94 -13.77 -5.98
CA SER A 106 5.66 -14.84 -6.95
C SER A 106 4.80 -15.87 -6.24
N VAL A 107 3.66 -16.25 -6.81
CA VAL A 107 2.65 -17.12 -6.18
C VAL A 107 3.31 -18.33 -5.48
N MET A 108 4.35 -18.88 -6.10
CA MET A 108 5.16 -19.99 -5.56
C MET A 108 5.83 -19.70 -4.22
N GLN A 109 6.38 -18.50 -3.98
CA GLN A 109 7.03 -18.15 -2.71
C GLN A 109 6.02 -18.01 -1.57
N THR A 110 4.84 -17.46 -1.84
CA THR A 110 3.78 -17.35 -0.83
C THR A 110 3.30 -18.73 -0.42
N GLU A 111 3.11 -19.63 -1.39
CA GLU A 111 2.66 -21.00 -1.16
C GLU A 111 3.65 -21.79 -0.29
N LEU A 112 4.95 -21.73 -0.58
CA LEU A 112 5.97 -22.39 0.21
C LEU A 112 6.04 -21.88 1.67
N VAL A 113 5.90 -20.56 1.88
CA VAL A 113 5.85 -19.99 3.24
C VAL A 113 4.62 -20.48 4.00
N LEU A 114 3.46 -20.55 3.34
CA LEU A 114 2.22 -21.05 3.95
C LEU A 114 2.32 -22.55 4.29
N GLU A 115 2.88 -23.37 3.40
CA GLU A 115 3.16 -24.79 3.66
C GLU A 115 4.11 -24.96 4.86
N GLN A 116 5.15 -24.13 4.93
CA GLN A 116 6.09 -24.15 6.04
C GLN A 116 5.43 -23.73 7.36
N ILE A 117 4.51 -22.76 7.35
CA ILE A 117 3.71 -22.36 8.51
C ILE A 117 2.84 -23.52 8.99
N GLU A 118 2.13 -24.20 8.08
CA GLU A 118 1.32 -25.37 8.42
C GLU A 118 2.17 -26.47 9.05
N LYS A 119 3.33 -26.77 8.45
CA LYS A 119 4.26 -27.81 8.91
C LYS A 119 4.94 -27.49 10.25
N CYS A 120 5.18 -26.21 10.54
CA CYS A 120 5.85 -25.77 11.79
C CYS A 120 4.86 -25.39 12.89
N SER A 121 3.55 -25.42 12.62
CA SER A 121 2.53 -25.16 13.63
C SER A 121 2.45 -26.29 14.66
N PHE A 122 2.29 -25.91 15.92
CA PHE A 122 2.17 -26.85 17.05
C PHE A 122 1.17 -26.32 18.08
N ASN A 123 0.69 -27.19 18.96
CA ASN A 123 -0.21 -26.80 20.05
C ASN A 123 0.62 -26.33 21.24
N VAL A 124 0.45 -25.05 21.62
CA VAL A 124 1.28 -24.38 22.64
C VAL A 124 1.04 -24.97 24.02
N ASN A 125 -0.20 -25.34 24.37
CA ASN A 125 -0.54 -25.92 25.67
C ASN A 125 0.01 -27.34 25.86
N SER A 126 0.19 -28.09 24.77
CA SER A 126 0.80 -29.42 24.78
C SER A 126 2.33 -29.40 24.68
N SER A 127 2.91 -28.24 24.40
CA SER A 127 4.36 -28.09 24.22
C SER A 127 5.09 -28.25 25.55
N SER A 128 6.25 -28.89 25.52
CA SER A 128 7.11 -29.08 26.71
C SER A 128 7.98 -27.85 27.03
N GLN A 129 7.84 -26.77 26.26
CA GLN A 129 8.61 -25.53 26.42
C GLN A 129 8.16 -24.78 27.67
N ARG A 130 8.99 -24.81 28.72
CA ARG A 130 8.85 -23.93 29.88
C ARG A 130 9.38 -22.54 29.52
N ALA A 131 8.49 -21.66 29.07
CA ALA A 131 8.78 -20.24 28.82
C ALA A 131 7.90 -19.35 29.72
N THR A 132 8.21 -18.05 29.79
CA THR A 132 7.36 -17.08 30.51
C THR A 132 6.09 -16.77 29.72
N GLU A 133 5.04 -16.31 30.39
CA GLU A 133 3.80 -15.90 29.74
C GLU A 133 4.04 -14.79 28.70
N GLU A 134 4.98 -13.87 28.94
CA GLU A 134 5.29 -12.82 27.96
C GLU A 134 5.90 -13.40 26.68
N ALA A 135 6.78 -14.40 26.79
CA ALA A 135 7.41 -15.05 25.64
C ALA A 135 6.43 -15.93 24.83
N LEU A 136 5.35 -16.40 25.48
CA LEU A 136 4.27 -17.16 24.85
C LEU A 136 3.15 -16.27 24.29
N THR A 137 3.19 -14.96 24.54
CA THR A 137 2.17 -14.04 24.05
C THR A 137 2.49 -13.62 22.61
N CYS A 138 1.56 -13.89 21.70
CA CYS A 138 1.70 -13.47 20.31
C CYS A 138 1.63 -11.93 20.22
N PRO A 139 2.60 -11.27 19.57
CA PRO A 139 2.63 -9.80 19.50
C PRO A 139 1.56 -9.20 18.57
N ILE A 140 0.88 -10.03 17.75
CA ILE A 140 -0.20 -9.57 16.86
C ILE A 140 -1.55 -9.62 17.58
N THR A 141 -1.86 -10.75 18.22
CA THR A 141 -3.15 -10.97 18.89
C THR A 141 -3.14 -10.53 20.34
N LEU A 142 -1.96 -10.34 20.94
CA LEU A 142 -1.74 -10.03 22.35
C LEU A 142 -2.29 -11.11 23.30
N CYS A 143 -2.37 -12.35 22.81
CA CYS A 143 -2.85 -13.52 23.55
C CYS A 143 -1.89 -14.70 23.34
N ILE A 144 -1.91 -15.67 24.27
CA ILE A 144 -1.27 -16.97 24.08
C ILE A 144 -2.12 -17.78 23.09
N PRO A 145 -1.60 -18.11 21.89
CA PRO A 145 -2.37 -18.84 20.89
C PRO A 145 -2.52 -20.32 21.24
N GLU A 146 -3.62 -20.95 20.83
CA GLU A 146 -3.76 -22.42 20.92
C GLU A 146 -2.79 -23.12 19.96
N HIS A 147 -2.74 -22.63 18.72
CA HIS A 147 -1.83 -23.09 17.67
C HIS A 147 -0.80 -22.00 17.35
N GLY A 148 0.43 -22.25 17.76
CA GLY A 148 1.54 -21.32 17.62
C GLY A 148 2.51 -21.72 16.52
N VAL A 149 3.22 -20.73 15.99
CA VAL A 149 4.32 -20.89 15.03
C VAL A 149 5.47 -20.01 15.49
N ILE A 150 6.67 -20.58 15.58
CA ILE A 150 7.87 -19.82 15.95
C ILE A 150 8.49 -19.23 14.69
N MET A 151 8.72 -17.92 14.71
CA MET A 151 9.37 -17.19 13.62
C MET A 151 10.55 -16.37 14.16
N ARG A 152 11.67 -16.37 13.43
CA ARG A 152 12.84 -15.52 13.73
C ARG A 152 12.49 -14.04 13.57
N ASN A 153 13.01 -13.21 14.47
CA ASN A 153 12.71 -11.77 14.48
C ASN A 153 13.26 -11.01 13.26
N ALA A 154 14.31 -11.56 12.64
CA ALA A 154 14.92 -11.14 11.38
C ALA A 154 15.57 -12.35 10.69
N GLY A 155 15.90 -12.25 9.41
CA GLY A 155 16.44 -13.38 8.62
C GLY A 155 17.72 -13.98 9.21
N ASP A 156 18.55 -13.14 9.81
CA ASP A 156 19.83 -13.47 10.45
C ASP A 156 19.77 -13.40 11.99
N SER A 157 18.57 -13.33 12.58
CA SER A 157 18.42 -13.37 14.03
C SER A 157 18.50 -14.80 14.56
N ASP A 158 19.09 -14.97 15.74
CA ASP A 158 18.98 -16.17 16.57
C ASP A 158 17.77 -16.11 17.50
N VAL A 159 17.17 -14.93 17.69
CA VAL A 159 15.98 -14.74 18.52
C VAL A 159 14.71 -14.99 17.71
N CYS A 160 13.79 -15.73 18.29
CA CYS A 160 12.48 -16.02 17.73
C CYS A 160 11.36 -15.51 18.63
N THR A 161 10.19 -15.32 18.03
CA THR A 161 8.96 -14.97 18.73
C THR A 161 7.86 -15.96 18.34
N LEU A 162 6.97 -16.26 19.29
CA LEU A 162 5.79 -17.07 19.04
C LEU A 162 4.68 -16.22 18.40
N TYR A 163 4.11 -16.70 17.30
CA TYR A 163 3.00 -16.07 16.62
C TYR A 163 1.80 -17.00 16.56
N ASP A 164 0.60 -16.42 16.59
CA ASP A 164 -0.63 -17.10 16.25
C ASP A 164 -0.60 -17.53 14.77
N LYS A 165 -0.93 -18.81 14.52
CA LYS A 165 -0.88 -19.42 13.19
C LYS A 165 -1.68 -18.64 12.15
N GLU A 166 -2.94 -18.33 12.44
CA GLU A 166 -3.85 -17.71 11.46
C GLU A 166 -3.49 -16.23 11.24
N SER A 167 -3.05 -15.54 12.29
CA SER A 167 -2.52 -14.18 12.19
C SER A 167 -1.26 -14.11 11.31
N LEU A 168 -0.36 -15.09 11.42
CA LEU A 168 0.84 -15.16 10.59
C LEU A 168 0.50 -15.47 9.12
N LYS A 169 -0.45 -16.38 8.86
CA LYS A 169 -0.96 -16.65 7.51
C LYS A 169 -1.58 -15.40 6.89
N HIS A 170 -2.33 -14.63 7.68
CA HIS A 170 -2.90 -13.36 7.22
C HIS A 170 -1.82 -12.36 6.79
N LEU A 171 -0.71 -12.23 7.55
CA LEU A 171 0.41 -11.38 7.17
C LEU A 171 1.03 -11.81 5.83
N VAL A 172 1.26 -13.11 5.65
CA VAL A 172 1.83 -13.66 4.41
C VAL A 172 0.89 -13.44 3.22
N ASN A 173 -0.41 -13.72 3.38
CA ASN A 173 -1.42 -13.52 2.33
C ASN A 173 -1.56 -12.06 1.89
N THR A 174 -1.44 -11.12 2.83
CA THR A 174 -1.51 -9.68 2.55
C THR A 174 -0.19 -9.09 2.09
N SER A 175 0.87 -9.91 1.95
CA SER A 175 2.24 -9.45 1.66
C SER A 175 2.73 -8.39 2.65
N SER A 176 2.27 -8.51 3.89
CA SER A 176 2.67 -7.62 4.98
C SER A 176 4.11 -7.93 5.42
N PRO A 177 4.92 -6.92 5.74
CA PRO A 177 6.26 -7.13 6.25
C PRO A 177 6.24 -7.71 7.67
N HIS A 178 7.37 -8.29 8.07
CA HIS A 178 7.59 -8.83 9.41
C HIS A 178 7.27 -7.77 10.49
N PRO A 179 6.52 -8.09 11.56
CA PRO A 179 6.07 -7.09 12.54
C PRO A 179 7.20 -6.33 13.24
N LEU A 180 8.32 -7.00 13.51
CA LEU A 180 9.49 -6.43 14.18
C LEU A 180 10.51 -5.82 13.20
N SER A 181 11.20 -6.64 12.39
CA SER A 181 12.26 -6.18 11.48
C SER A 181 11.77 -5.41 10.24
N ARG A 182 10.47 -5.46 9.91
CA ARG A 182 9.90 -4.96 8.65
C ARG A 182 10.45 -5.63 7.38
N GLU A 183 11.21 -6.71 7.52
CA GLU A 183 11.70 -7.51 6.39
C GLU A 183 10.57 -8.31 5.73
N LYS A 184 10.82 -8.80 4.50
CA LYS A 184 9.91 -9.76 3.87
C LYS A 184 9.96 -11.09 4.63
N ILE A 185 8.80 -11.63 4.97
CA ILE A 185 8.70 -12.96 5.60
C ILE A 185 9.13 -14.03 4.59
N THR A 186 10.06 -14.88 4.99
CA THR A 186 10.63 -15.95 4.17
C THR A 186 10.55 -17.30 4.89
N GLU A 187 10.64 -18.40 4.14
CA GLU A 187 10.59 -19.76 4.70
C GLU A 187 11.65 -20.00 5.78
N SER A 188 12.86 -19.46 5.59
CA SER A 188 13.97 -19.59 6.54
C SER A 188 13.73 -18.90 7.88
N MET A 189 12.78 -17.96 7.94
CA MET A 189 12.38 -17.34 9.20
C MET A 189 11.42 -18.24 10.00
N ILE A 190 10.70 -19.16 9.36
CA ILE A 190 9.74 -20.06 10.01
C ILE A 190 10.47 -21.30 10.52
N VAL A 191 10.39 -21.52 11.84
CA VAL A 191 11.16 -22.55 12.53
C VAL A 191 10.24 -23.53 13.25
N LYS A 192 10.60 -24.81 13.22
CA LYS A 192 9.99 -25.85 14.06
C LYS A 192 10.26 -25.62 15.54
N GLU A 193 9.29 -25.99 16.37
CA GLU A 193 9.39 -25.95 17.85
C GLU A 193 10.69 -26.56 18.39
N ASN A 194 11.03 -27.79 17.95
CA ASN A 194 12.19 -28.55 18.44
C ASN A 194 13.55 -27.94 18.07
N SER A 195 13.58 -26.94 17.19
CA SER A 195 14.80 -26.22 16.82
C SER A 195 15.02 -24.97 17.67
N CYS A 196 14.15 -24.70 18.64
CA CYS A 196 14.25 -23.55 19.52
C CYS A 196 14.21 -23.96 20.99
N TYR A 197 14.83 -23.13 21.84
CA TYR A 197 14.81 -23.28 23.29
C TYR A 197 14.57 -21.92 23.95
N PHE A 198 14.04 -21.93 25.17
CA PHE A 198 13.89 -20.71 25.96
C PHE A 198 15.19 -20.45 26.74
N ASP A 199 15.81 -19.31 26.52
CA ASP A 199 16.97 -18.85 27.27
C ASP A 199 16.51 -18.00 28.46
N PHE A 200 16.59 -18.58 29.66
CA PHE A 200 16.22 -17.91 30.91
C PHE A 200 17.09 -16.69 31.22
N THR A 201 18.31 -16.61 30.66
CA THR A 201 19.21 -15.48 30.90
C THR A 201 18.77 -14.26 30.12
N SER A 202 18.35 -14.44 28.86
CA SER A 202 17.86 -13.34 28.02
C SER A 202 16.35 -13.14 28.08
N GLY A 203 15.61 -14.10 28.64
CA GLY A 203 14.15 -14.09 28.66
C GLY A 203 13.54 -14.25 27.26
N SER A 204 14.23 -14.92 26.34
CA SER A 204 13.82 -15.01 24.93
C SER A 204 13.93 -16.41 24.35
N ILE A 205 13.12 -16.68 23.33
CA ILE A 205 13.19 -17.94 22.57
C ILE A 205 14.35 -17.80 21.57
N LYS A 206 15.29 -18.74 21.59
CA LYS A 206 16.45 -18.77 20.70
C LYS A 206 16.46 -20.00 19.81
N ASN A 207 16.87 -19.82 18.57
CA ASN A 207 17.07 -20.87 17.60
C ASN A 207 18.44 -21.53 17.76
N VAL A 208 18.47 -22.85 17.76
CA VAL A 208 19.70 -23.64 17.77
C VAL A 208 20.36 -23.54 16.40
N ARG A 209 21.37 -22.69 16.25
CA ARG A 209 22.26 -22.74 15.08
C ARG A 209 23.28 -23.84 15.33
N GLY A 210 23.27 -24.90 14.52
CA GLY A 210 24.37 -25.87 14.30
C GLY A 210 25.18 -26.34 15.54
N GLU A 211 25.02 -27.62 15.87
CA GLU A 211 25.73 -28.41 16.91
C GLU A 211 25.36 -28.10 18.38
N ILE A 212 24.36 -28.82 18.89
CA ILE A 212 24.29 -29.13 20.33
C ILE A 212 25.22 -30.32 20.58
N THR A 213 26.43 -30.07 21.06
CA THR A 213 27.16 -31.07 21.84
C THR A 213 26.42 -31.21 23.16
N ARG A 214 25.53 -32.21 23.26
CA ARG A 214 24.94 -32.59 24.54
C ARG A 214 26.08 -33.14 25.40
N LEU A 215 26.41 -32.45 26.50
CA LEU A 215 27.11 -33.04 27.64
C LEU A 215 26.07 -33.64 28.59
#